data_AF-A0A7X0VYY5-F1
#
_entry.id   AF-A0A7X0VYY5-F1
#
_cell.length_a   1.000
_cell.length_b   1.000
_cell.length_c   1.000
_cell.angle_alpha   90.00
_cell.angle_beta   90.00
_cell.angle_gamma   90.00
#
_symmetry.space_group_name_H-M   'P 1'
#
loop_
_entity.id
_entity.type
_entity.pdbx_description
1 polymer ?
#
loop_
_entity_poly.entity_id
_entity_poly.type
_entity_poly.pdbx_seq_one_letter_code
_entity_poly.pdbx_strand_id
1 'polypeptide(L)'
;MKLRIVPMAVTAALSAALLFGGWYAYGHYGVEKPLDRIAQAVPGVETAQTSRSASEVKLNVSLSPDADLASVYRQIEQNGAQSIGGKKLELAVNAPSDPTLEKMWGQALFNVAEAMDHRTYSGIQDAMTELEQKHPGLTTATEMDDTNVYVTLKYQDAVKYVILPREPQKLEVWPNA
;
A
#
# COMPACT_ATOMS: atom_id res chain seq x y z
N MET A 1 -55.29 -2.63 -20.48
CA MET A 1 -54.73 -1.52 -19.66
C MET A 1 -53.65 -0.81 -20.47
N LYS A 2 -53.81 0.48 -20.81
CA LYS A 2 -52.75 1.25 -21.48
C LYS A 2 -51.65 1.53 -20.45
N LEU A 3 -50.56 0.76 -20.50
CA LEU A 3 -49.39 1.00 -19.67
C LEU A 3 -48.92 2.44 -19.86
N ARG A 4 -48.90 3.22 -18.78
CA ARG A 4 -48.33 4.57 -18.76
C ARG A 4 -46.81 4.43 -18.63
N ILE A 5 -46.17 4.02 -19.72
CA ILE A 5 -44.74 3.69 -19.78
C ILE A 5 -43.87 4.91 -19.42
N VAL A 6 -44.32 6.11 -19.80
CA VAL A 6 -43.59 7.38 -19.59
C VAL A 6 -43.32 7.69 -18.11
N PRO A 7 -44.31 7.79 -17.20
CA PRO A 7 -44.05 8.08 -15.78
C PRO A 7 -43.26 6.97 -15.07
N MET A 8 -43.40 5.72 -15.53
CA MET A 8 -42.66 4.58 -14.99
C MET A 8 -41.17 4.63 -15.37
N ALA A 9 -40.87 5.02 -16.61
CA ALA A 9 -39.49 5.23 -17.06
C ALA A 9 -38.81 6.40 -16.33
N VAL A 10 -39.54 7.50 -16.08
CA VAL A 10 -39.00 8.68 -15.38
C VAL A 10 -38.64 8.35 -13.94
N THR A 11 -39.52 7.65 -13.22
CA THR A 11 -39.25 7.24 -11.82
C THR A 11 -38.11 6.22 -11.75
N ALA A 12 -38.02 5.28 -12.69
CA ALA A 12 -36.91 4.34 -12.79
C ALA A 12 -35.57 5.05 -13.07
N ALA A 13 -35.56 6.04 -13.98
CA ALA A 13 -34.37 6.82 -14.30
C ALA A 13 -33.91 7.68 -13.11
N LEU A 14 -34.83 8.29 -12.37
CA LEU A 14 -34.53 9.05 -11.16
C LEU A 14 -33.95 8.17 -10.05
N SER A 15 -34.54 6.99 -9.82
CA SER A 15 -34.02 6.03 -8.86
C SER A 15 -32.64 5.50 -9.26
N ALA A 16 -32.41 5.23 -10.54
CA ALA A 16 -31.10 4.86 -11.05
C ALA A 16 -30.08 5.99 -10.86
N ALA A 17 -30.44 7.23 -11.20
CA ALA A 17 -29.57 8.39 -10.99
C ALA A 17 -29.22 8.60 -9.50
N LEU A 18 -30.16 8.38 -8.58
CA LEU A 18 -29.91 8.45 -7.14
C LEU A 18 -29.04 7.30 -6.64
N LEU A 19 -29.28 6.07 -7.06
CA LEU A 19 -28.49 4.91 -6.65
C LEU A 19 -27.07 4.97 -7.21
N PHE A 20 -26.92 5.20 -8.52
CA PHE A 20 -25.60 5.30 -9.15
C PHE A 20 -24.87 6.60 -8.78
N GLY A 21 -25.58 7.72 -8.69
CA GLY A 21 -25.01 9.00 -8.26
C GLY A 21 -24.60 8.99 -6.79
N GLY A 22 -25.44 8.44 -5.91
CA GLY A 22 -25.13 8.28 -4.48
C GLY A 22 -23.96 7.32 -4.24
N TRP A 23 -23.95 6.17 -4.93
CA TRP A 23 -22.84 5.21 -4.88
C TRP A 23 -21.52 5.82 -5.38
N TYR A 24 -21.55 6.52 -6.51
CA TYR A 24 -20.37 7.18 -7.07
C TYR A 24 -19.85 8.31 -6.17
N ALA A 25 -20.75 9.14 -5.63
CA ALA A 25 -20.41 10.21 -4.71
C ALA A 25 -19.81 9.67 -3.41
N TYR A 26 -20.36 8.58 -2.86
CA TYR A 26 -19.84 7.94 -1.65
C TYR A 26 -18.41 7.44 -1.82
N GLY A 27 -18.11 6.76 -2.93
CA GLY A 27 -16.74 6.28 -3.21
C GLY A 27 -15.73 7.42 -3.37
N HIS A 28 -16.07 8.44 -4.16
CA HIS A 28 -15.12 9.51 -4.50
C HIS A 28 -14.94 10.56 -3.39
N TYR A 29 -16.00 10.91 -2.65
CA TYR A 29 -15.94 11.93 -1.59
C TYR A 29 -15.83 11.37 -0.17
N GLY A 30 -16.29 10.14 0.07
CA GLY A 30 -16.28 9.53 1.41
C GLY A 30 -15.01 8.76 1.76
N VAL A 31 -14.29 8.25 0.75
CA VAL A 31 -13.14 7.34 0.95
C VAL A 31 -11.86 7.89 0.31
N GLU A 32 -11.86 8.18 -1.00
CA GLU A 32 -10.66 8.56 -1.75
C GLU A 32 -10.05 9.90 -1.24
N LYS A 33 -10.83 10.99 -1.22
CA LYS A 33 -10.34 12.32 -0.80
C LYS A 33 -9.94 12.46 0.67
N PRO A 34 -10.68 11.93 1.67
CA PRO A 34 -10.26 12.05 3.07
C PRO A 34 -8.98 11.25 3.35
N LEU A 35 -8.84 10.07 2.75
CA LEU A 35 -7.63 9.26 2.92
C LEU A 35 -6.39 9.94 2.32
N ASP A 36 -6.51 10.55 1.14
CA ASP A 36 -5.43 11.33 0.53
C ASP A 36 -4.94 12.47 1.44
N ARG A 37 -5.86 13.19 2.08
CA ARG A 37 -5.51 14.28 3.02
C ARG A 37 -4.85 13.76 4.28
N ILE A 38 -5.35 12.66 4.83
CA ILE A 38 -4.80 12.03 6.02
C ILE A 38 -3.36 11.58 5.72
N ALA A 39 -3.13 10.93 4.58
CA ALA A 39 -1.82 10.48 4.17
C ALA A 39 -0.85 11.65 3.92
N GLN A 40 -1.30 12.73 3.28
CA GLN A 40 -0.47 13.94 3.09
C GLN A 40 -0.12 14.67 4.38
N ALA A 41 -0.91 14.48 5.45
CA ALA A 41 -0.63 15.08 6.75
C ALA A 41 0.42 14.30 7.56
N VAL A 42 0.79 13.09 7.12
CA VAL A 42 1.79 12.27 7.80
C VAL A 42 3.20 12.79 7.52
N PRO A 43 4.03 13.02 8.55
CA PRO A 43 5.43 13.43 8.36
C PRO A 43 6.19 12.46 7.45
N GLY A 44 6.86 12.99 6.43
CA GLY A 44 7.63 12.20 5.47
C GLY A 44 6.87 11.79 4.21
N VAL A 45 5.56 12.08 4.09
CA VAL A 45 4.79 11.89 2.84
C VAL A 45 4.85 13.16 2.00
N GLU A 46 5.35 13.06 0.77
CA GLU A 46 5.39 14.17 -0.19
C GLU A 46 4.11 14.24 -1.03
N THR A 47 3.64 13.09 -1.50
CA THR A 47 2.37 12.98 -2.22
C THR A 47 1.65 11.69 -1.84
N ALA A 48 0.32 11.73 -1.87
CA ALA A 48 -0.51 10.54 -1.68
C ALA A 48 -1.68 10.57 -2.66
N GLN A 49 -1.91 9.43 -3.33
CA GLN A 49 -3.06 9.20 -4.20
C GLN A 49 -3.65 7.81 -3.97
N THR A 50 -4.91 7.80 -3.55
CA THR A 50 -5.70 6.58 -3.41
C THR A 50 -6.16 6.12 -4.79
N SER A 51 -5.89 4.86 -5.11
CA SER A 51 -6.39 4.19 -6.31
C SER A 51 -7.52 3.23 -5.97
N ARG A 52 -8.50 3.13 -6.86
CA ARG A 52 -9.72 2.35 -6.64
C ARG A 52 -9.43 0.86 -6.72
N SER A 53 -9.55 0.15 -5.60
CA SER A 53 -9.67 -1.30 -5.55
C SER A 53 -11.00 -1.70 -4.89
N ALA A 54 -11.61 -2.79 -5.38
CA ALA A 54 -12.95 -3.21 -4.97
C ALA A 54 -12.93 -3.83 -3.56
N SER A 55 -11.89 -4.62 -3.26
CA SER A 55 -11.69 -5.37 -2.02
C SER A 55 -10.69 -4.72 -1.06
N GLU A 56 -9.74 -3.95 -1.58
CA GLU A 56 -8.64 -3.34 -0.81
C GLU A 56 -8.57 -1.84 -1.06
N VAL A 57 -7.88 -1.11 -0.19
CA VAL A 57 -7.62 0.32 -0.39
C VAL A 57 -6.15 0.47 -0.75
N LYS A 58 -5.87 0.74 -2.02
CA LYS A 58 -4.51 0.89 -2.51
C LYS A 58 -4.10 2.36 -2.50
N LEU A 59 -3.20 2.71 -1.59
CA LEU A 59 -2.68 4.06 -1.42
C LEU A 59 -1.29 4.15 -2.01
N ASN A 60 -1.12 4.98 -3.04
CA ASN A 60 0.19 5.25 -3.62
C ASN A 60 0.77 6.47 -2.92
N VAL A 61 1.94 6.34 -2.30
CA VAL A 61 2.61 7.43 -1.58
C VAL A 61 4.01 7.66 -2.14
N SER A 62 4.40 8.92 -2.32
CA SER A 62 5.81 9.29 -2.46
C SER A 62 6.31 9.75 -1.10
N LEU A 63 7.42 9.17 -0.67
CA LEU A 63 8.02 9.45 0.63
C LEU A 63 9.32 10.23 0.45
N SER A 64 9.58 11.14 1.39
CA SER A 64 10.88 11.80 1.53
C SER A 64 11.97 10.75 1.76
N PRO A 65 13.22 10.99 1.33
CA PRO A 65 14.34 10.07 1.59
C PRO A 65 14.57 9.74 3.07
N ASP A 66 14.13 10.61 3.99
CA ASP A 66 14.27 10.44 5.43
C ASP A 66 13.00 9.97 6.14
N ALA A 67 11.98 9.57 5.38
CA ALA A 67 10.75 9.05 5.95
C ALA A 67 10.97 7.68 6.61
N ASP A 68 10.35 7.50 7.77
CA ASP A 68 10.20 6.20 8.42
C ASP A 68 8.96 5.52 7.84
N LEU A 69 9.18 4.49 7.00
CA LEU A 69 8.11 3.75 6.33
C LEU A 69 7.13 3.09 7.31
N ALA A 70 7.64 2.52 8.41
CA ALA A 70 6.81 1.81 9.37
C ALA A 70 5.93 2.78 10.16
N SER A 71 6.49 3.93 10.56
CA SER A 71 5.74 5.02 11.18
C SER A 71 4.70 5.61 10.24
N VAL A 72 5.06 5.83 8.97
CA VAL A 72 4.11 6.32 7.95
C VAL A 72 2.96 5.33 7.77
N TYR A 73 3.23 4.05 7.61
CA TYR A 73 2.20 3.02 7.46
C TYR A 73 1.27 3.00 8.67
N ARG A 74 1.81 2.93 9.90
CA ARG A 74 1.01 2.93 11.14
C ARG A 74 0.14 4.18 11.28
N GLN A 75 0.67 5.36 10.99
CA GLN A 75 -0.09 6.60 11.10
C GLN A 75 -1.22 6.66 10.07
N ILE A 76 -0.98 6.21 8.84
CA ILE A 76 -2.02 6.14 7.80
C ILE A 76 -3.09 5.12 8.19
N GLU A 77 -2.70 3.96 8.69
CA GLU A 77 -3.63 2.93 9.13
C GLU A 77 -4.51 3.41 10.30
N GLN A 78 -3.89 3.99 11.34
CA GLN A 78 -4.60 4.48 12.53
C GLN A 78 -5.51 5.66 12.22
N ASN A 79 -5.02 6.67 11.50
CA ASN A 79 -5.79 7.88 11.18
C ASN A 79 -6.81 7.61 10.07
N GLY A 80 -6.50 6.69 9.15
CA GLY A 80 -7.33 6.30 8.02
C GLY A 80 -8.33 5.19 8.33
N ALA A 81 -8.28 4.55 9.51
CA ALA A 81 -9.11 3.39 9.86
C ALA A 81 -10.62 3.61 9.58
N GLN A 82 -11.12 4.81 9.88
CA GLN A 82 -12.52 5.18 9.62
C GLN A 82 -12.83 5.28 8.11
N SER A 83 -11.91 5.80 7.32
CA SER A 83 -12.04 5.94 5.86
C SER A 83 -11.82 4.61 5.12
N ILE A 84 -10.92 3.76 5.62
CA ILE A 84 -10.61 2.43 5.08
C ILE A 84 -11.79 1.46 5.31
N GLY A 85 -12.59 1.67 6.37
CA GLY A 85 -13.84 0.95 6.59
C GLY A 85 -13.65 -0.56 6.82
N GLY A 86 -12.53 -0.94 7.46
CA GLY A 86 -12.19 -2.34 7.75
C GLY A 86 -11.64 -3.14 6.56
N LYS A 87 -11.40 -2.50 5.41
CA LYS A 87 -10.67 -3.12 4.28
C LYS A 87 -9.17 -3.19 4.59
N LYS A 88 -8.44 -4.04 3.85
CA LYS A 88 -6.97 -4.09 3.93
C LYS A 88 -6.37 -2.84 3.26
N LEU A 89 -5.42 -2.19 3.92
CA LEU A 89 -4.62 -1.11 3.36
C LEU A 89 -3.42 -1.69 2.61
N GLU A 90 -3.35 -1.45 1.31
CA GLU A 90 -2.17 -1.74 0.49
C GLU A 90 -1.42 -0.43 0.25
N LEU A 91 -0.28 -0.25 0.90
CA LEU A 91 0.58 0.92 0.68
C LEU A 91 1.57 0.60 -0.44
N ALA A 92 1.53 1.37 -1.53
CA ALA A 92 2.49 1.30 -2.61
C ALA A 92 3.38 2.55 -2.58
N VAL A 93 4.68 2.37 -2.39
CA VAL A 93 5.61 3.50 -2.33
C VAL A 93 6.13 3.80 -3.74
N ASN A 94 5.76 4.97 -4.26
CA ASN A 94 6.27 5.52 -5.50
C ASN A 94 7.62 6.20 -5.23
N ALA A 95 8.70 5.42 -5.27
CA ALA A 95 10.08 5.90 -5.27
C ALA A 95 10.70 5.72 -6.67
N PRO A 96 11.59 6.62 -7.12
CA PRO A 96 12.39 6.39 -8.33
C PRO A 96 13.14 5.07 -8.21
N SER A 97 12.96 4.18 -9.19
CA SER A 97 13.69 2.92 -9.22
C SER A 97 15.15 3.18 -9.56
N ASP A 98 16.05 2.73 -8.69
CA ASP A 98 17.49 2.80 -8.90
C ASP A 98 18.04 1.39 -9.20
N PRO A 99 18.70 1.17 -10.36
CA PRO A 99 19.21 -0.14 -10.74
C PRO A 99 20.24 -0.73 -9.77
N THR A 100 20.99 0.12 -9.06
CA THR A 100 22.00 -0.30 -8.08
C THR A 100 21.30 -0.86 -6.84
N LEU A 101 20.29 -0.15 -6.33
CA LEU A 101 19.46 -0.65 -5.22
C LEU A 101 18.69 -1.92 -5.59
N GLU A 102 18.18 -2.05 -6.83
CA GLU A 102 17.54 -3.30 -7.28
C GLU A 102 18.53 -4.47 -7.27
N LYS A 103 19.77 -4.23 -7.72
CA LYS A 103 20.81 -5.27 -7.74
C LYS A 103 21.28 -5.64 -6.33
N MET A 104 21.38 -4.68 -5.41
CA MET A 104 21.71 -4.92 -4.01
C MET A 104 20.57 -5.70 -3.33
N TRP A 105 19.32 -5.27 -3.50
CA TRP A 105 18.15 -5.97 -3.00
C TRP A 105 18.09 -7.41 -3.51
N GLY A 106 18.34 -7.63 -4.80
CA GLY A 106 18.36 -8.97 -5.41
C GLY A 106 19.38 -9.92 -4.78
N GLN A 107 20.47 -9.43 -4.19
CA GLN A 107 21.46 -10.27 -3.50
C GLN A 107 20.95 -10.78 -2.16
N ALA A 108 20.16 -9.97 -1.44
CA ALA A 108 19.59 -10.34 -0.14
C ALA A 108 18.23 -11.05 -0.28
N LEU A 109 17.57 -10.94 -1.44
CA LEU A 109 16.21 -11.43 -1.66
C LEU A 109 16.02 -12.91 -1.30
N PHE A 110 17.01 -13.76 -1.58
CA PHE A 110 16.93 -15.18 -1.26
C PHE A 110 16.86 -15.42 0.26
N ASN A 111 17.80 -14.83 1.01
CA ASN A 111 17.85 -14.95 2.48
C ASN A 111 16.60 -14.32 3.13
N VAL A 112 16.13 -13.19 2.58
CA VAL A 112 14.89 -12.54 3.03
C VAL A 112 13.69 -13.45 2.78
N ALA A 113 13.59 -14.08 1.59
CA ALA A 113 12.50 -14.98 1.27
C ALA A 113 12.49 -16.22 2.18
N GLU A 114 13.66 -16.83 2.43
CA GLU A 114 13.79 -17.93 3.39
C GLU A 114 13.37 -17.51 4.80
N ALA A 115 13.81 -16.34 5.25
CA ALA A 115 13.44 -15.80 6.56
C ALA A 115 11.93 -15.55 6.69
N MET A 116 11.28 -15.09 5.62
CA MET A 116 9.82 -14.91 5.58
C MET A 116 9.09 -16.26 5.61
N ASP A 117 9.56 -17.26 4.87
CA ASP A 117 8.92 -18.59 4.80
C ASP A 117 9.04 -19.34 6.15
N HIS A 118 10.22 -19.30 6.76
CA HIS A 118 10.47 -19.91 8.07
C HIS A 118 9.98 -19.05 9.24
N ARG A 119 9.45 -17.84 8.98
CA ARG A 119 9.03 -16.85 9.98
C ARG A 119 10.16 -16.46 10.97
N THR A 120 11.40 -16.58 10.52
CA THR A 120 12.59 -16.16 11.26
C THR A 120 12.95 -14.74 10.87
N TYR A 121 12.13 -13.77 11.27
CA TYR A 121 12.24 -12.37 10.82
C TYR A 121 13.56 -11.69 11.20
N SER A 122 14.25 -12.17 12.26
CA SER A 122 15.62 -11.73 12.57
C SER A 122 16.60 -11.99 11.42
N GLY A 123 16.37 -13.05 10.62
CA GLY A 123 17.18 -13.36 9.45
C GLY A 123 17.12 -12.30 8.36
N ILE A 124 16.07 -11.47 8.34
CA ILE A 124 15.99 -10.31 7.44
C ILE A 124 16.98 -9.23 7.89
N GLN A 125 17.08 -8.97 9.20
CA GLN A 125 18.07 -8.04 9.74
C GLN A 125 19.50 -8.54 9.49
N ASP A 126 19.74 -9.84 9.65
CA ASP A 126 21.04 -10.45 9.36
C ASP A 126 21.40 -10.30 7.87
N ALA A 127 20.45 -10.57 6.96
CA ALA A 127 20.64 -10.40 5.53
C ALA A 127 20.92 -8.94 5.13
N MET A 128 20.25 -7.98 5.77
CA MET A 128 20.50 -6.55 5.54
C MET A 128 21.88 -6.12 6.06
N THR A 129 22.26 -6.60 7.25
CA THR A 129 23.59 -6.33 7.83
C THR A 129 24.71 -6.89 6.96
N GLU A 130 24.54 -8.10 6.42
CA GLU A 130 25.48 -8.69 5.46
C GLU A 130 25.58 -7.87 4.16
N LEU A 131 24.44 -7.33 3.70
CA LEU A 131 24.38 -6.47 2.52
C LEU A 131 25.13 -5.15 2.75
N GLU A 132 24.99 -4.51 3.92
CA GLU A 132 25.75 -3.31 4.30
C GLU A 132 27.26 -3.57 4.32
N GLN A 133 27.70 -4.71 4.86
CA GLN A 133 29.12 -5.09 4.90
C GLN A 133 29.72 -5.26 3.51
N LYS A 134 28.93 -5.76 2.55
CA LYS A 134 29.35 -5.97 1.16
C LYS A 134 29.38 -4.68 0.33
N HIS A 135 28.59 -3.67 0.71
CA HIS A 135 28.40 -2.44 -0.05
C HIS A 135 28.64 -1.20 0.82
N PRO A 136 29.89 -0.70 0.92
CA PRO A 136 30.19 0.52 1.66
C PRO A 136 29.33 1.71 1.19
N GLY A 137 28.71 2.41 2.14
CA GLY A 137 27.81 3.53 1.85
C GLY A 137 26.33 3.15 1.66
N LEU A 138 26.01 1.85 1.69
CA LEU A 138 24.64 1.38 1.88
C LEU A 138 24.26 1.49 3.36
N THR A 139 23.09 2.05 3.63
CA THR A 139 22.45 2.01 4.95
C THR A 139 21.09 1.33 4.80
N THR A 140 20.78 0.43 5.71
CA THR A 140 19.53 -0.30 5.75
C THR A 140 18.81 -0.05 7.07
N ALA A 141 17.48 -0.05 7.03
CA ALA A 141 16.64 -0.04 8.21
C ALA A 141 15.58 -1.11 8.05
N THR A 142 15.44 -1.95 9.08
CA THR A 142 14.46 -3.04 9.10
C THR A 142 13.59 -2.90 10.33
N GLU A 143 12.29 -2.78 10.12
CA GLU A 143 11.28 -2.69 11.17
C GLU A 143 10.18 -3.73 10.95
N MET A 144 9.45 -4.08 11.99
CA MET A 144 8.35 -5.04 11.91
C MET A 144 7.20 -4.58 12.80
N ASP A 145 5.98 -4.81 12.34
CA ASP A 145 4.76 -4.72 13.15
C ASP A 145 3.98 -6.03 13.11
N ASP A 146 2.74 -6.04 13.58
CA ASP A 146 1.89 -7.23 13.66
C ASP A 146 1.57 -7.86 12.28
N THR A 147 1.68 -7.10 11.19
CA THR A 147 1.20 -7.50 9.86
C THR A 147 2.27 -7.48 8.78
N ASN A 148 3.29 -6.62 8.89
CA ASN A 148 4.30 -6.40 7.87
C ASN A 148 5.72 -6.30 8.45
N VAL A 149 6.70 -6.60 7.60
CA VAL A 149 8.10 -6.25 7.77
C VAL A 149 8.43 -5.15 6.76
N TYR A 150 9.06 -4.09 7.24
CA TYR A 150 9.45 -2.92 6.48
C TYR A 150 10.96 -2.93 6.29
N VAL A 151 11.42 -2.78 5.06
CA VAL A 151 12.83 -2.69 4.74
C VAL A 151 13.06 -1.42 3.93
N THR A 152 13.98 -0.58 4.40
CA THR A 152 14.43 0.63 3.72
C THR A 152 15.90 0.47 3.37
N LEU A 153 16.26 0.68 2.10
CA LEU A 153 17.64 0.71 1.63
C LEU A 153 17.94 2.13 1.17
N LYS A 154 19.03 2.73 1.67
CA LYS A 154 19.53 4.04 1.27
C LYS A 154 20.94 3.90 0.73
N TYR A 155 21.16 4.38 -0.49
CA TYR A 155 22.48 4.41 -1.11
C TYR A 155 22.64 5.71 -1.89
N GLN A 156 23.57 6.56 -1.45
CA GLN A 156 23.74 7.92 -1.99
C GLN A 156 22.42 8.71 -1.90
N ASP A 157 21.92 9.25 -3.01
CA ASP A 157 20.65 9.99 -3.10
C ASP A 157 19.45 9.08 -3.39
N ALA A 158 19.66 7.77 -3.56
CA ALA A 158 18.61 6.81 -3.88
C ALA A 158 18.08 6.11 -2.62
N VAL A 159 16.76 5.94 -2.56
CA VAL A 159 16.08 5.23 -1.48
C VAL A 159 15.09 4.22 -2.06
N LYS A 160 15.10 3.00 -1.52
CA LYS A 160 14.16 1.93 -1.85
C LYS A 160 13.40 1.52 -0.60
N TYR A 161 12.08 1.50 -0.72
CA TYR A 161 11.15 1.08 0.32
C TYR A 161 10.53 -0.25 -0.09
N VAL A 162 10.55 -1.24 0.81
CA VAL A 162 9.98 -2.57 0.59
C VAL A 162 9.08 -2.92 1.78
N ILE A 163 7.86 -3.36 1.47
CA ILE A 163 6.88 -3.83 2.47
C ILE A 163 6.65 -5.31 2.20
N LEU A 164 6.90 -6.14 3.21
CA LEU A 164 6.78 -7.60 3.14
C LEU A 164 5.65 -8.03 4.10
N PRO A 165 4.51 -8.55 3.61
CA PRO A 165 3.44 -9.01 4.48
C PRO A 165 3.87 -10.28 5.23
N ARG A 166 3.71 -10.29 6.56
CA ARG A 166 4.09 -11.41 7.44
C ARG A 166 3.26 -12.67 7.19
N GLU A 167 2.02 -12.49 6.75
CA GLU A 167 1.21 -13.55 6.19
C GLU A 167 1.28 -13.45 4.66
N PRO A 168 1.89 -14.44 3.98
CA PRO A 168 1.84 -14.48 2.53
C PRO A 168 0.38 -14.47 2.10
N GLN A 169 0.01 -13.55 1.20
CA GLN A 169 -1.28 -13.66 0.52
C GLN A 169 -1.32 -15.07 -0.07
N LYS A 170 -2.26 -15.90 0.41
CA LYS A 170 -2.52 -17.21 -0.18
C LYS A 170 -2.77 -16.92 -1.66
N LEU A 171 -1.95 -17.51 -2.54
CA LEU A 171 -2.22 -17.52 -3.97
C LEU A 171 -3.64 -18.06 -4.14
N GLU A 172 -4.60 -17.17 -4.35
CA GLU A 172 -5.95 -17.55 -4.73
C GLU A 172 -5.84 -18.15 -6.12
N VAL A 173 -5.78 -19.49 -6.14
CA VAL A 173 -5.90 -20.27 -7.37
C VAL A 173 -7.23 -19.85 -7.98
N TRP A 174 -7.20 -19.18 -9.13
CA TRP A 174 -8.43 -18.84 -9.87
C TRP A 174 -9.26 -20.11 -10.05
N PRO A 175 -10.42 -20.25 -9.40
CA PRO A 175 -11.34 -21.31 -9.76
C PRO A 175 -12.10 -20.74 -10.94
N ASN A 176 -11.73 -21.11 -12.16
CA ASN A 176 -12.58 -21.19 -13.36
C ASN A 176 -11.71 -21.53 -14.57
N ALA A 177 -11.61 -22.83 -14.86
CA ALA A 177 -11.34 -23.36 -16.20
C ALA A 177 -12.64 -23.92 -16.77
#